data_AF-A0A7W0ITX9-F1
#
_entry.id   AF-A0A7W0ITX9-F1
#
_cell.length_a   1.000
_cell.length_b   1.000
_cell.length_c   1.000
_cell.angle_alpha   90.00
_cell.angle_beta   90.00
_cell.angle_gamma   90.00
#
_symmetry.space_group_name_H-M   'P 1'
#
loop_
_entity.id
_entity.type
_entity.pdbx_description
1 polymer ?
#
loop_
_entity_poly.entity_id
_entity_poly.type
_entity_poly.pdbx_seq_one_letter_code
_entity_poly.pdbx_strand_id
1 'polypeptide(L)'
;MKDTDLLIQWQDGSGDSVEIGYLNSNGQQCCGHCGVPGTDHGQYAYKTECTICGYVYGTNGSDMFERRCPECQKGAAGIKYWKTLNR
;
A
#
# COMPACT_ATOMS: atom_id res chain seq x y z
N MET A 1 4.10 17.80 -20.00
CA MET A 1 3.14 17.21 -19.07
C MET A 1 2.29 16.22 -19.85
N LYS A 2 2.39 14.92 -19.56
CA LYS A 2 1.53 13.91 -20.19
C LYS A 2 0.28 13.77 -19.32
N ASP A 3 -0.90 13.67 -19.96
CA ASP A 3 -2.26 13.46 -19.43
C ASP A 3 -2.47 12.22 -18.53
N THR A 4 -1.45 11.76 -17.81
CA THR A 4 -1.50 10.55 -16.97
C THR A 4 -1.74 10.83 -15.49
N ASP A 5 -1.79 12.10 -15.08
CA ASP A 5 -2.18 12.53 -13.73
C ASP A 5 -3.70 12.51 -13.54
N LEU A 6 -4.37 11.44 -14.00
CA LEU A 6 -5.68 11.10 -13.46
C LEU A 6 -5.45 10.84 -11.97
N LEU A 7 -5.77 11.85 -11.16
CA LEU A 7 -5.65 11.91 -9.71
C LEU A 7 -6.12 10.58 -9.10
N ILE A 8 -5.19 9.67 -8.83
CA ILE A 8 -5.48 8.54 -7.98
C ILE A 8 -5.75 9.13 -6.60
N GLN A 9 -7.03 9.20 -6.24
CA GLN A 9 -7.43 9.55 -4.89
C GLN A 9 -7.16 8.34 -4.00
N TRP A 10 -6.11 8.46 -3.19
CA TRP A 10 -5.83 7.51 -2.12
C TRP A 10 -6.83 7.72 -0.99
N GLN A 11 -7.37 6.61 -0.48
CA GLN A 11 -8.36 6.57 0.59
C GLN A 11 -7.76 5.89 1.81
N ASP A 12 -8.20 6.33 2.99
CA ASP A 12 -7.97 5.66 4.25
C ASP A 12 -8.72 4.33 4.32
N GLY A 13 -8.15 3.38 5.06
CA GLY A 13 -8.89 2.23 5.55
C GLY A 13 -9.70 2.54 6.80
N SER A 14 -10.63 1.67 7.16
CA SER A 14 -11.50 1.86 8.33
C SER A 14 -10.84 1.52 9.69
N GLY A 15 -9.56 1.16 9.73
CA GLY A 15 -8.85 0.78 10.95
C GLY A 15 -7.52 1.52 11.11
N ASP A 16 -7.06 1.65 12.35
CA ASP A 16 -5.90 2.47 12.71
C ASP A 16 -4.61 2.08 11.97
N SER A 17 -4.41 0.78 11.71
CA SER A 17 -3.24 0.29 10.98
C SER A 17 -3.28 0.55 9.48
N VAL A 18 -4.38 1.08 8.94
CA VAL A 18 -4.58 1.32 7.51
C VAL A 18 -5.04 2.75 7.19
N GLU A 19 -4.98 3.64 8.18
CA GLU A 19 -5.06 5.08 7.97
C GLU A 19 -3.82 5.57 7.20
N ILE A 20 -4.01 6.57 6.32
CA ILE A 20 -2.92 7.21 5.59
C ILE A 20 -1.96 7.85 6.60
N GLY A 21 -0.69 7.50 6.49
CA GLY A 21 0.35 7.96 7.42
C GLY A 21 0.64 7.00 8.57
N TYR A 22 -0.16 5.95 8.77
CA TYR A 22 0.19 4.89 9.72
C TYR A 22 1.57 4.33 9.39
N LEU A 23 2.47 4.32 10.39
CA LEU A 23 3.83 3.81 10.29
C LEU A 23 3.99 2.66 11.28
N ASN A 24 4.26 1.46 10.77
CA ASN A 24 4.51 0.31 11.64
C ASN A 24 5.94 0.31 12.23
N SER A 25 6.20 -0.59 13.18
CA SER A 25 7.51 -0.70 13.87
C SER A 25 8.68 -1.12 12.96
N ASN A 26 8.40 -1.65 11.77
CA ASN A 26 9.40 -2.05 10.78
C ASN A 26 9.72 -0.93 9.76
N GLY A 27 9.08 0.24 9.89
CA GLY A 27 9.33 1.38 9.01
C GLY A 27 8.54 1.33 7.70
N GLN A 28 7.34 0.76 7.71
CA GLN A 28 6.44 0.74 6.55
C GLN A 28 5.28 1.70 6.77
N GLN A 29 5.16 2.68 5.88
CA GLN A 29 4.14 3.69 5.91
C GLN A 29 2.98 3.31 5.00
N CYS A 30 1.75 3.35 5.53
CA CYS A 30 0.54 3.27 4.74
C CYS A 30 0.31 4.58 3.96
N CYS A 31 0.17 4.49 2.64
CA CYS A 31 -0.12 5.62 1.76
C CYS A 31 -1.56 5.57 1.21
N GLY A 32 -2.43 4.74 1.78
CA GLY A 32 -3.83 4.56 1.38
C GLY A 32 -4.06 3.54 0.27
N HIS A 33 -5.32 3.31 -0.08
CA HIS A 33 -5.75 2.41 -1.17
C HIS A 33 -6.57 3.15 -2.23
N CYS A 34 -6.69 2.58 -3.44
CA CYS A 34 -7.54 3.12 -4.51
C CYS A 34 -8.72 2.20 -4.88
N GLY A 35 -9.17 1.40 -3.89
CA GLY A 35 -10.24 0.41 -4.04
C GLY A 35 -9.86 -0.81 -4.89
N VAL A 36 -8.57 -1.18 -4.93
CA VAL A 36 -8.12 -2.44 -5.53
C VAL A 36 -8.27 -3.54 -4.49
N PRO A 37 -8.94 -4.67 -4.82
CA PRO A 37 -9.03 -5.81 -3.91
C PRO A 37 -7.64 -6.37 -3.56
N GLY A 38 -7.44 -6.66 -2.28
CA GLY A 38 -6.31 -7.43 -1.80
C GLY A 38 -6.45 -8.92 -2.12
N THR A 39 -5.48 -9.72 -1.66
CA THR A 39 -5.56 -11.18 -1.74
C THR A 39 -6.34 -11.80 -0.59
N ASP A 40 -6.47 -11.05 0.51
CA ASP A 40 -7.17 -11.48 1.71
C ASP A 40 -8.66 -11.14 1.61
N HIS A 41 -9.50 -11.98 2.21
CA HIS A 41 -10.95 -11.85 2.11
C HIS A 41 -11.44 -10.48 2.62
N GLY A 42 -12.06 -9.70 1.74
CA GLY A 42 -12.62 -8.39 2.06
C GLY A 42 -11.60 -7.28 2.28
N GLN A 43 -10.31 -7.52 2.03
CA GLN A 43 -9.27 -6.51 2.19
C GLN A 43 -9.04 -5.72 0.90
N TYR A 44 -8.54 -4.49 1.04
CA TYR A 44 -7.96 -3.73 -0.05
C TYR A 44 -6.44 -3.88 -0.09
N ALA A 45 -5.86 -3.68 -1.27
CA ALA A 45 -4.44 -3.50 -1.46
C ALA A 45 -4.04 -2.03 -1.25
N TYR A 46 -3.24 -1.78 -0.21
CA TYR A 46 -2.74 -0.46 0.14
C TYR A 46 -1.39 -0.21 -0.51
N LYS A 47 -1.14 1.02 -0.96
CA LYS A 47 0.20 1.49 -1.28
C LYS A 47 0.99 1.58 0.03
N THR A 48 2.15 0.95 0.08
CA THR A 48 3.07 0.98 1.21
C THR A 48 4.42 1.49 0.76
N GLU A 49 5.00 2.41 1.51
CA GLU A 49 6.35 2.90 1.31
C GLU A 49 7.25 2.46 2.47
N CYS A 50 8.39 1.86 2.16
CA CYS A 50 9.42 1.61 3.17
C CYS A 50 10.22 2.89 3.43
N THR A 51 10.13 3.43 4.64
CA THR A 51 10.85 4.67 5.02
C THR A 51 12.36 4.47 5.21
N ILE A 52 12.84 3.22 5.15
CA ILE A 52 14.26 2.87 5.27
C ILE A 52 14.97 2.87 3.91
N CYS A 53 14.36 2.28 2.88
CA CYS A 53 14.99 2.13 1.55
C CYS A 53 14.23 2.79 0.40
N GLY A 54 13.03 3.33 0.65
CA GLY A 54 12.19 3.98 -0.35
C GLY A 54 11.42 3.02 -1.28
N TYR A 55 11.52 1.70 -1.08
CA TYR A 55 10.78 0.75 -1.92
C TYR A 55 9.27 0.88 -1.70
N VAL A 56 8.52 0.99 -2.81
CA VAL A 56 7.05 1.17 -2.81
C VAL A 56 6.38 -0.07 -3.38
N TYR A 57 5.41 -0.62 -2.67
CA TYR A 57 4.75 -1.88 -3.01
C TYR A 57 3.34 -1.96 -2.43
N GLY A 58 2.57 -3.00 -2.81
CA GLY A 58 1.24 -3.23 -2.28
C GLY A 58 1.22 -4.18 -1.09
N THR A 59 0.35 -3.91 -0.11
CA THR A 59 0.16 -4.73 1.11
C THR A 59 -1.33 -4.90 1.40
N ASN A 60 -1.76 -6.07 1.91
CA ASN A 60 -3.14 -6.20 2.42
C ASN A 60 -3.32 -5.39 3.70
N GLY A 61 -4.54 -4.89 3.94
CA GLY A 61 -4.83 -4.18 5.19
C GLY A 61 -4.56 -5.02 6.45
N SER A 62 -4.84 -6.32 6.38
CA SER A 62 -4.56 -7.32 7.42
C SER A 62 -3.08 -7.43 7.81
N ASP A 63 -2.16 -7.16 6.88
CA ASP A 63 -0.72 -7.33 7.10
C ASP A 63 -0.04 -6.05 7.59
N MET A 64 -0.68 -4.89 7.48
CA MET A 64 0.00 -3.59 7.55
C MET A 64 0.74 -3.37 8.89
N PHE A 65 0.15 -3.81 10.00
CA PHE A 65 0.68 -3.59 11.35
C PHE A 65 2.03 -4.28 11.60
N GLU A 66 2.34 -5.37 10.89
CA GLU A 66 3.59 -6.13 11.06
C GLU A 66 4.37 -6.30 9.76
N ARG A 67 3.94 -5.63 8.68
CA ARG A 67 4.57 -5.73 7.37
C ARG A 67 6.06 -5.45 7.46
N ARG A 68 6.85 -6.19 6.67
CA ARG A 68 8.29 -5.96 6.43
C ARG A 68 8.54 -5.62 4.97
N CYS A 69 9.56 -4.82 4.70
CA CYS A 69 9.99 -4.45 3.36
C CYS A 69 10.53 -5.67 2.58
N PRO A 70 10.01 -5.94 1.37
CA PRO A 70 10.52 -7.02 0.52
C PRO A 70 12.00 -6.79 0.12
N GLU A 71 12.39 -5.55 -0.12
CA GLU A 71 13.70 -5.19 -0.68
C GLU A 71 14.83 -5.24 0.37
N CYS A 72 14.68 -4.55 1.51
CA CYS A 72 15.76 -4.41 2.48
C CYS A 72 15.61 -5.27 3.75
N GLN A 73 14.42 -5.84 4.00
CA GLN A 73 14.13 -6.63 5.22
C GLN A 73 13.73 -8.07 4.92
N LYS A 74 13.78 -8.50 3.64
CA LYS A 74 13.39 -9.84 3.19
C LYS A 74 11.94 -10.19 3.56
N GLY A 75 11.05 -9.18 3.53
CA GLY A 75 9.61 -9.36 3.69
C GLY A 75 8.98 -10.10 2.51
N ALA A 76 7.71 -10.48 2.65
CA ALA A 76 6.96 -11.09 1.55
C ALA A 76 6.85 -10.12 0.35
N ALA A 77 6.67 -10.65 -0.86
CA ALA A 77 6.52 -9.82 -2.07
C ALA A 77 5.27 -8.93 -1.99
N GLY A 78 5.31 -7.79 -2.67
CA GLY A 78 4.17 -6.89 -2.78
C GLY A 78 3.08 -7.38 -3.73
N ILE A 79 1.85 -6.88 -3.54
CA ILE A 79 0.70 -7.13 -4.43
C ILE A 79 0.39 -5.92 -5.32
N LYS A 80 -0.41 -6.11 -6.37
CA LYS A 80 -0.87 -5.00 -7.23
C LYS A 80 -1.83 -4.10 -6.44
N TYR A 81 -1.54 -2.80 -6.37
CA TYR A 81 -2.33 -1.83 -5.60
C TYR A 81 -2.86 -0.64 -6.42
N TRP A 82 -2.68 -0.66 -7.75
CA TRP A 82 -3.14 0.37 -8.67
C TRP A 82 -4.09 -0.20 -9.73
N LYS A 83 -4.98 0.66 -10.23
CA LYS A 83 -5.83 0.36 -11.39
C LYS A 83 -5.10 0.74 -12.68
N THR A 84 -5.20 -0.10 -13.68
CA THR A 84 -4.87 0.30 -15.05
C THR A 84 -6.12 0.96 -15.62
N LEU A 85 -6.07 2.26 -15.87
CA LEU A 85 -7.14 2.93 -16.60
C LEU A 85 -6.94 2.59 -18.08
N ASN A 86 -7.67 1.59 -18.57
CA ASN A 86 -7.77 1.37 -20.01
C ASN A 86 -8.59 2.52 -20.58
N ARG A 87 -7.98 3.32 -21.47
CA ARG A 87 -8.67 4.27 -22.33
C ARG A 87 -9.51 3.54 -23.36
#